data_AF-A0A0G3XFP8-F1
#
_entry.id   AF-A0A0G3XFP8-F1
#
_cell.length_a   1.000
_cell.length_b   1.000
_cell.length_c   1.000
_cell.angle_alpha   90.00
_cell.angle_beta   90.00
_cell.angle_gamma   90.00
#
_symmetry.space_group_name_H-M   'P 1'
#
loop_
_entity.id
_entity.type
_entity.pdbx_description
1 polymer ?
#
loop_
_entity_poly.entity_id
_entity_poly.type
_entity_poly.pdbx_seq_one_letter_code
_entity_poly.pdbx_strand_id
1 'polypeptide(L)'
;MQGMGSGDCPFTFNTDPQTFMVGDTVSYRVEGMDGFPFAGRLLEVHDRHVVLTTDLEGRNDGEVYRASREDRPLVTADQIA
;
A
#
# COMPACT_ATOMS: atom_id res chain seq x y z
N MET A 1 1.65 16.82 18.61
CA MET A 1 0.96 16.16 17.46
C MET A 1 1.92 16.19 16.28
N GLN A 2 2.78 15.18 16.14
CA GLN A 2 3.79 15.16 15.09
C GLN A 2 3.17 14.71 13.76
N GLY A 3 3.16 15.61 12.78
CA GLY A 3 3.54 15.27 11.41
C GLY A 3 2.52 14.59 10.51
N MET A 4 1.24 14.96 10.58
CA MET A 4 0.33 14.80 9.45
C MET A 4 0.47 16.06 8.56
N GLY A 5 1.40 16.05 7.60
CA GLY A 5 1.52 17.10 6.57
C GLY A 5 2.63 18.14 6.77
N SER A 6 3.82 17.84 6.24
CA SER A 6 4.81 18.78 5.68
C SER A 6 5.68 17.91 4.77
N GLY A 7 5.28 17.63 3.53
CA GLY A 7 5.46 18.54 2.38
C GLY A 7 6.95 18.54 2.06
N ASP A 8 7.53 17.63 1.29
CA ASP A 8 7.09 16.89 0.12
C ASP A 8 7.31 15.38 0.32
N CYS A 9 6.26 14.56 0.36
CA CYS A 9 6.45 13.17 -0.05
C CYS A 9 6.46 13.23 -1.58
N PRO A 10 7.59 12.98 -2.27
CA PRO A 10 7.67 13.13 -3.73
C PRO A 10 6.79 12.12 -4.47
N PHE A 11 6.20 11.18 -3.73
CA PHE A 11 5.28 10.17 -4.22
C PHE A 11 3.85 10.67 -4.10
N THR A 12 3.16 10.69 -5.23
CA THR A 12 1.70 10.80 -5.25
C THR A 12 1.13 9.41 -5.04
N PHE A 13 0.39 9.22 -3.96
CA PHE A 13 -0.29 7.96 -3.67
C PHE A 13 -1.75 8.03 -4.13
N ASN A 14 -2.24 6.97 -4.75
CA ASN A 14 -3.67 6.78 -4.92
C ASN A 14 -4.29 6.40 -3.55
N THR A 15 -5.27 7.17 -3.09
CA THR A 15 -6.00 6.94 -1.83
C THR A 15 -7.50 6.72 -2.05
N ASP A 16 -7.95 6.62 -3.30
CA ASP A 16 -9.35 6.30 -3.62
C ASP A 16 -9.46 4.84 -4.09
N PRO A 17 -9.98 3.94 -3.23
CA PRO A 17 -10.05 2.51 -3.53
C PRO A 17 -10.92 2.19 -4.74
N GLN A 18 -11.88 3.05 -5.12
CA GLN A 18 -12.71 2.83 -6.31
C GLN A 18 -11.95 3.06 -7.60
N THR A 19 -10.86 3.81 -7.54
CA THR A 19 -10.02 4.16 -8.71
C THR A 19 -8.78 3.31 -8.84
N PHE A 20 -8.50 2.42 -7.89
CA PHE A 20 -7.31 1.57 -7.89
C PHE A 20 -7.17 0.78 -9.20
N MET A 21 -5.98 0.87 -9.80
CA MET A 21 -5.58 0.11 -10.97
C MET A 21 -4.25 -0.61 -10.74
N VAL A 22 -4.02 -1.68 -11.52
CA VAL A 22 -2.70 -2.34 -11.54
C VAL A 22 -1.64 -1.33 -11.95
N GLY A 23 -0.58 -1.24 -11.16
CA GLY A 23 0.52 -0.31 -11.34
C GLY A 23 0.45 0.94 -10.47
N ASP A 24 -0.68 1.23 -9.82
CA ASP A 24 -0.80 2.37 -8.91
C ASP A 24 0.13 2.24 -7.72
N THR A 25 0.70 3.36 -7.30
CA THR A 25 1.43 3.47 -6.03
C THR A 25 0.45 3.89 -4.94
N VAL A 26 0.39 3.12 -3.86
CA VAL A 26 -0.49 3.36 -2.71
C VAL A 26 0.34 3.44 -1.43
N SER A 27 -0.19 4.13 -0.42
CA SER A 27 0.32 3.98 0.94
C SER A 27 -0.46 2.90 1.66
N TYR A 28 0.21 1.88 2.18
CA TYR A 28 -0.43 0.80 2.93
C TYR A 28 -0.03 0.84 4.41
N ARG A 29 -0.72 0.01 5.20
CA ARG A 29 -0.52 -0.22 6.64
C ARG A 29 -0.24 -1.70 6.88
N VAL A 30 0.45 -1.97 7.96
CA VAL A 30 0.69 -3.33 8.45
C VAL A 30 0.11 -3.44 9.86
N GLU A 31 -0.69 -4.47 10.10
CA GLU A 31 -1.24 -4.75 11.42
C GLU A 31 -0.12 -4.92 12.47
N GLY A 32 -0.23 -4.21 13.59
CA GLY A 32 0.81 -4.20 14.64
C GLY A 32 1.97 -3.23 14.39
N MET A 33 2.01 -2.55 13.23
CA MET A 33 2.95 -1.46 12.93
C MET A 33 2.22 -0.12 12.75
N ASP A 34 1.26 0.15 13.63
CA ASP A 34 0.45 1.36 13.60
C ASP A 34 1.33 2.63 13.66
N GLY A 35 1.11 3.55 12.71
CA GLY A 35 1.81 4.82 12.62
C GLY A 35 3.00 4.86 11.66
N PHE A 36 3.45 3.73 11.11
CA PHE A 36 4.46 3.73 10.04
C PHE A 36 3.80 3.76 8.65
N PRO A 37 4.13 4.74 7.79
CA PRO A 37 3.65 4.75 6.41
C PRO A 37 4.54 3.86 5.55
N PHE A 38 3.94 2.84 4.91
CA PHE A 38 4.59 2.07 3.87
C PHE A 38 4.08 2.50 2.49
N ALA A 39 4.89 2.27 1.46
CA ALA A 39 4.54 2.48 0.06
C ALA A 39 4.59 1.15 -0.67
N GLY A 40 3.58 0.87 -1.49
CA GLY A 40 3.52 -0.35 -2.29
C GLY A 40 2.92 -0.07 -3.67
N ARG A 41 3.22 -0.95 -4.62
CA ARG A 41 2.66 -0.90 -5.98
C ARG A 41 1.64 -2.01 -6.17
N LEU A 42 0.46 -1.67 -6.69
CA LEU A 42 -0.61 -2.64 -6.91
C LEU A 42 -0.26 -3.59 -8.07
N LEU A 43 -0.30 -4.89 -7.81
CA LEU A 43 -0.15 -5.96 -8.80
C LEU A 43 -1.51 -6.49 -9.26
N GLU A 44 -2.49 -6.55 -8.35
CA GLU A 44 -3.85 -6.99 -8.64
C GLU A 44 -4.87 -6.16 -7.85
N VAL A 45 -6.05 -5.92 -8.45
CA VAL A 45 -7.15 -5.20 -7.82
C VAL A 45 -8.42 -6.06 -7.90
N HIS A 46 -8.97 -6.42 -6.74
CA HIS A 46 -10.18 -7.23 -6.61
C HIS A 46 -11.29 -6.44 -5.90
N ASP A 47 -12.50 -6.99 -5.80
CA ASP A 47 -13.62 -6.28 -5.16
C ASP A 47 -13.40 -5.97 -3.67
N ARG A 48 -12.71 -6.87 -2.95
CA ARG A 48 -12.54 -6.77 -1.48
C ARG A 48 -11.10 -6.61 -1.04
N HIS A 49 -10.14 -6.85 -1.93
CA HIS A 49 -8.73 -6.87 -1.59
C HIS A 49 -7.89 -6.39 -2.77
N VAL A 50 -6.65 -6.06 -2.48
CA VAL A 50 -5.60 -5.81 -3.48
C VAL A 50 -4.43 -6.75 -3.23
N VAL A 51 -3.63 -6.97 -4.25
CA VAL A 51 -2.30 -7.56 -4.11
C VAL A 51 -1.30 -6.46 -4.43
N LEU A 52 -0.34 -6.25 -3.54
CA LEU A 52 0.67 -5.20 -3.67
C LEU A 52 2.08 -5.76 -3.48
N THR A 53 3.07 -5.05 -3.98
CA THR A 53 4.48 -5.35 -3.74
C THR A 53 5.20 -4.19 -3.06
N THR A 54 6.25 -4.51 -2.29
CA THR A 54 7.22 -3.52 -1.76
C THR A 54 8.17 -2.98 -2.82
N ASP A 55 8.26 -3.61 -3.99
CA ASP A 55 9.07 -3.13 -5.11
C ASP A 55 8.27 -2.12 -5.97
N LEU A 56 8.55 -0.85 -5.72
CA LEU A 56 7.92 0.26 -6.45
C LEU A 56 8.41 0.38 -7.90
N GLU A 57 9.59 -0.15 -8.21
CA GLU A 57 10.25 -0.02 -9.51
C GLU A 57 9.82 -1.12 -10.50
N GLY A 58 9.22 -2.21 -10.01
CA GLY A 58 8.76 -3.34 -10.84
C GLY A 58 9.89 -4.22 -11.37
N ARG A 59 10.97 -4.34 -10.60
CA ARG A 59 12.10 -5.26 -10.80
C ARG A 59 11.79 -6.70 -10.40
N ASN A 60 10.64 -6.95 -9.76
CA ASN A 60 10.18 -8.25 -9.25
C ASN A 60 11.08 -8.85 -8.18
N ASP A 61 11.70 -8.00 -7.35
CA ASP A 61 12.54 -8.38 -6.20
C ASP A 61 11.89 -8.06 -4.84
N GLY A 62 10.72 -7.42 -4.85
CA GLY A 62 9.95 -7.08 -3.66
C GLY A 62 9.09 -8.22 -3.13
N GLU A 63 8.73 -8.12 -1.87
CA GLU A 63 7.75 -8.99 -1.23
C GLU A 63 6.35 -8.67 -1.77
N VAL A 64 5.47 -9.67 -1.79
CA VAL A 64 4.10 -9.55 -2.31
C VAL A 64 3.13 -9.88 -1.19
N TYR A 65 2.18 -8.98 -0.95
CA TYR A 65 1.19 -9.12 0.11
C TYR A 65 -0.23 -8.96 -0.43
N ARG A 66 -1.17 -9.70 0.15
CA ARG A 66 -2.58 -9.36 0.07
C ARG A 66 -2.92 -8.30 1.11
N ALA A 67 -3.69 -7.30 0.72
CA ALA A 67 -4.18 -6.25 1.62
C ALA A 67 -5.67 -5.96 1.39
N SER A 68 -6.33 -5.34 2.36
CA SER A 68 -7.70 -4.84 2.20
C SER A 68 -7.79 -3.78 1.10
N ARG A 69 -8.98 -3.63 0.49
CA ARG A 69 -9.25 -2.55 -0.47
C ARG A 69 -9.95 -1.37 0.23
N GLU A 70 -9.15 -0.52 0.84
CA GLU A 70 -9.58 0.74 1.49
C GLU A 70 -8.60 1.86 1.15
N ASP A 71 -8.82 3.08 1.67
CA ASP A 71 -8.00 4.28 1.36
C ASP A 71 -6.50 4.04 1.56
N ARG A 72 -6.17 3.29 2.61
CA ARG A 72 -4.83 2.78 2.91
C ARG A 72 -4.93 1.28 3.14
N PRO A 73 -4.60 0.45 2.13
CA PRO A 73 -4.66 -1.00 2.23
C PRO A 73 -4.01 -1.51 3.52
N LEU A 74 -4.64 -2.46 4.19
CA LEU A 74 -4.14 -3.08 5.41
C LEU A 74 -3.65 -4.49 5.08
N VAL A 75 -2.35 -4.71 5.27
CA VAL A 75 -1.74 -6.05 5.31
C VAL A 75 -1.87 -6.58 6.73
N THR A 76 -2.54 -7.71 6.88
CA THR A 76 -2.74 -8.39 8.17
C THR A 76 -1.52 -9.23 8.55
N ALA A 77 -1.34 -9.52 9.83
CA ALA A 77 -0.14 -10.21 10.32
C ALA A 77 0.05 -11.62 9.70
N ASP A 78 -1.02 -12.30 9.28
CA ASP A 78 -0.96 -13.60 8.62
C ASP A 78 -0.28 -13.57 7.23
N GLN A 79 -0.13 -12.38 6.63
CA GLN A 79 0.53 -12.21 5.33
C GLN A 79 2.04 -12.00 5.44
N ILE A 80 2.59 -11.85 6.65
CA ILE A 80 4.00 -11.48 6.91
C ILE A 80 4.76 -12.63 7.63
N ALA A 81 4.18 -13.83 7.64
CA ALA A 81 4.72 -15.00 8.34
C ALA A 81 5.80 -15.76 7.56
#